data_AF-A0A510E6P9-F1
#
_entry.id   AF-A0A510E6P9-F1
#
_cell.length_a   1.000
_cell.length_b   1.000
_cell.length_c   1.000
_cell.angle_alpha   90.00
_cell.angle_beta   90.00
_cell.angle_gamma   90.00
#
_symmetry.space_group_name_H-M   'P 1'
#
loop_
_entity.id
_entity.type
_entity.pdbx_description
1 polymer ?
#
loop_
_entity_poly.entity_id
_entity_poly.type
_entity_poly.pdbx_seq_one_letter_code
_entity_poly.pdbx_strand_id
1 'polypeptide(L)'
;MIKIWYLHISIAIIGIIITVLIMIEFFRLNKEFKSGLTKILSVLALLLVGEFFSFLTDFIMWRNNSNPIYIYPSLATLILAFSSLLVFYYYITKV
;
A
#
# COMPACT_ATOMS: atom_id res chain seq x y z
N MET A 1 0.53 1.64 -23.56
CA MET A 1 0.41 0.90 -22.28
C MET A 1 1.48 1.24 -21.26
N ILE A 2 2.74 1.47 -21.68
CA ILE A 2 3.83 1.93 -20.80
C ILE A 2 3.45 3.16 -19.95
N LYS A 3 2.66 4.10 -20.49
CA LYS A 3 2.12 5.26 -19.75
C LYS A 3 1.22 4.88 -18.55
N ILE A 4 0.43 3.81 -18.68
CA ILE A 4 -0.43 3.31 -17.59
C ILE A 4 0.42 2.67 -16.50
N TRP A 5 1.46 1.94 -16.89
CA TRP A 5 2.42 1.39 -15.94
C TRP A 5 3.19 2.47 -15.17
N TYR A 6 3.53 3.60 -15.77
CA TYR A 6 4.12 4.71 -15.01
C TYR A 6 3.17 5.21 -13.92
N LEU A 7 1.88 5.41 -14.25
CA LEU A 7 0.88 5.81 -13.26
C LEU A 7 0.73 4.76 -12.15
N HIS A 8 0.70 3.48 -12.52
CA HIS A 8 0.66 2.36 -11.58
C HIS A 8 1.85 2.38 -10.61
N ILE A 9 3.07 2.47 -11.13
CA ILE A 9 4.29 2.51 -10.31
C ILE A 9 4.30 3.76 -9.43
N SER A 10 3.92 4.92 -9.95
CA SER A 10 3.87 6.15 -9.17
C SER A 10 2.93 6.03 -7.97
N ILE A 11 1.71 5.52 -8.17
CA ILE A 11 0.76 5.32 -7.06
C ILE A 11 1.30 4.28 -6.07
N ALA A 12 1.86 3.17 -6.57
CA ALA A 12 2.43 2.13 -5.71
C ALA A 12 3.58 2.68 -4.84
N ILE A 13 4.52 3.44 -5.40
CA ILE A 13 5.63 4.06 -4.65
C ILE A 13 5.11 5.02 -3.59
N ILE A 14 4.16 5.89 -3.92
CA ILE A 14 3.56 6.81 -2.95
C ILE A 14 2.88 6.03 -1.82
N GLY A 15 2.16 4.95 -2.16
CA GLY A 15 1.54 4.07 -1.19
C GLY A 15 2.53 3.35 -0.28
N ILE A 16 3.68 2.88 -0.80
CA ILE A 16 4.77 2.33 0.02
C ILE A 16 5.27 3.37 1.03
N ILE A 17 5.49 4.61 0.60
CA ILE A 17 5.97 5.66 1.49
C ILE A 17 4.96 5.89 2.63
N ILE A 18 3.68 6.03 2.31
CA ILE A 18 2.62 6.28 3.31
C ILE A 18 2.46 5.07 4.25
N THR A 19 2.44 3.84 3.73
CA THR A 19 2.33 2.63 4.55
C THR A 19 3.51 2.44 5.49
N VAL A 20 4.74 2.76 5.05
CA VAL A 20 5.93 2.74 5.91
C VAL A 20 5.82 3.76 7.05
N LEU A 21 5.32 4.98 6.78
CA LEU A 21 5.09 5.98 7.82
C LEU A 21 4.07 5.50 8.86
N ILE A 22 2.95 4.92 8.40
CA ILE A 22 1.93 4.32 9.28
C ILE A 22 2.52 3.18 10.12
N MET A 23 3.34 2.32 9.49
CA MET A 23 3.99 1.20 10.16
C MET A 23 4.93 1.68 11.28
N ILE A 24 5.74 2.71 11.03
CA ILE A 24 6.62 3.30 12.04
C ILE A 24 5.80 3.81 13.22
N GLU A 25 4.71 4.54 12.94
CA GLU A 25 3.83 5.09 13.98
C GLU A 25 3.21 3.99 14.84
N PHE A 26 2.67 2.94 14.22
CA PHE A 26 2.05 1.83 14.94
C PHE A 26 3.05 1.00 15.74
N PHE A 27 4.27 0.80 15.23
CA PHE A 27 5.31 0.16 16.02
C PHE A 27 5.73 1.01 17.22
N ARG A 28 5.77 2.34 17.09
CA ARG A 28 6.00 3.25 18.22
C ARG A 28 4.90 3.11 19.27
N LEU A 29 3.63 3.21 18.86
CA LEU A 29 2.47 3.06 19.76
C LEU A 29 2.46 1.68 20.45
N ASN A 30 2.79 0.62 19.71
CA ASN A 30 2.84 -0.72 20.28
C ASN A 30 3.96 -0.87 21.33
N LYS A 31 5.08 -0.15 21.18
CA LYS A 31 6.15 -0.13 22.18
C LYS A 31 5.72 0.58 23.47
N GLU A 32 4.92 1.64 23.35
CA GLU A 32 4.44 2.45 24.48
C GLU A 32 3.28 1.79 25.24
N PHE A 33 2.21 1.41 24.53
CA PHE A 33 1.00 0.89 25.16
C PHE A 33 1.00 -0.62 25.37
N LYS A 34 1.76 -1.38 24.56
CA LYS A 34 1.86 -2.86 24.59
C LYS A 34 0.50 -3.57 24.66
N SER A 35 -0.54 -2.98 24.08
CA SER A 35 -1.90 -3.51 24.10
C SER A 35 -2.11 -4.54 22.98
N GLY A 36 -3.08 -5.43 23.14
CA GLY A 36 -3.46 -6.36 22.06
C GLY A 36 -3.87 -5.64 20.78
N LEU A 37 -4.55 -4.50 20.89
CA LEU A 37 -4.99 -3.69 19.76
C LEU A 37 -3.81 -3.05 19.00
N THR A 38 -2.83 -2.46 19.71
CA THR A 38 -1.64 -1.88 19.05
C THR A 38 -0.77 -2.93 18.38
N LYS A 39 -0.75 -4.16 18.90
CA LYS A 39 -0.07 -5.29 18.27
C LYS A 39 -0.75 -5.70 16.96
N ILE A 40 -2.09 -5.78 16.94
CA ILE A 40 -2.86 -6.08 15.73
C ILE A 40 -2.63 -4.99 14.67
N LEU A 41 -2.69 -3.71 15.08
CA LEU A 41 -2.42 -2.58 14.17
C LEU A 41 -1.01 -2.65 13.56
N SER A 42 0.00 -3.00 14.36
CA SER A 42 1.37 -3.17 13.87
C SER A 42 1.49 -4.27 12.81
N VAL A 43 0.79 -5.40 13.00
CA VAL A 43 0.75 -6.49 12.02
C VAL A 43 0.02 -6.05 10.75
N LEU A 44 -1.11 -5.35 10.88
CA LEU A 44 -1.85 -4.81 9.74
C LEU A 44 -1.02 -3.83 8.91
N ALA A 45 -0.24 -2.96 9.56
CA ALA A 45 0.65 -2.06 8.83
C ALA A 45 1.76 -2.80 8.07
N LEU A 46 2.29 -3.88 8.63
CA LEU A 46 3.28 -4.71 7.95
C LEU A 46 2.69 -5.43 6.73
N LEU A 47 1.45 -5.91 6.84
CA LEU A 47 0.71 -6.47 5.70
C LEU A 47 0.43 -5.42 4.62
N LEU A 48 0.06 -4.19 5.00
CA LEU A 48 -0.14 -3.08 4.07
C LEU A 48 1.13 -2.73 3.29
N VAL A 49 2.28 -2.72 3.94
CA VAL A 49 3.58 -2.55 3.24
C VAL A 49 3.77 -3.68 2.22
N GLY A 50 3.53 -4.93 2.62
CA GLY A 50 3.62 -6.08 1.72
C GLY A 50 2.69 -5.97 0.51
N GLU A 51 1.45 -5.55 0.71
CA GLU A 51 0.46 -5.32 -0.36
C GLU A 51 0.98 -4.28 -1.37
N PHE A 52 1.47 -3.14 -0.91
CA PHE A 52 1.97 -2.10 -1.82
C PHE A 52 3.26 -2.48 -2.55
N PHE A 53 4.13 -3.29 -1.92
CA PHE A 53 5.26 -3.89 -2.62
C PHE A 53 4.81 -4.88 -3.69
N SER A 54 3.73 -5.63 -3.48
CA SER A 54 3.22 -6.59 -4.46
C SER A 54 2.78 -5.91 -5.76
N PHE A 55 2.22 -4.70 -5.70
CA PHE A 55 1.90 -3.91 -6.90
C PHE A 55 3.13 -3.51 -7.72
N LEU A 56 4.31 -3.39 -7.10
CA LEU A 56 5.55 -3.22 -7.87
C LEU A 56 5.98 -4.52 -8.56
N THR A 57 5.73 -5.67 -7.94
CA THR A 57 6.02 -6.97 -8.56
C THR A 57 5.13 -7.25 -9.76
N ASP A 58 3.86 -6.80 -9.73
CA ASP A 58 2.96 -6.85 -10.89
C ASP A 58 3.56 -6.14 -12.10
N PHE A 59 4.15 -4.96 -11.89
CA PHE A 59 4.86 -4.26 -12.97
C PHE A 59 6.04 -5.08 -13.50
N ILE A 60 6.87 -5.65 -12.62
CA ILE A 60 8.04 -6.44 -13.05
C ILE A 60 7.61 -7.65 -13.89
N MET A 61 6.56 -8.36 -13.48
CA MET A 61 6.06 -9.54 -14.17
C MET A 61 5.41 -9.20 -15.51
N TRP A 62 4.56 -8.18 -15.54
CA TRP A 62 3.65 -7.95 -16.67
C TRP A 62 4.08 -6.80 -17.59
N ARG A 63 5.14 -6.04 -17.27
CA ARG A 63 5.62 -4.91 -18.11
C ARG A 63 5.88 -5.27 -19.57
N ASN A 64 6.37 -6.48 -19.84
CA ASN A 64 6.73 -6.93 -21.19
C ASN A 64 5.52 -7.43 -21.97
N ASN A 65 4.44 -7.82 -21.27
CA ASN A 65 3.21 -8.27 -21.90
C ASN A 65 2.23 -7.10 -21.97
N SER A 66 2.03 -6.53 -23.15
CA SER A 66 1.07 -5.43 -23.39
C SER A 66 -0.38 -5.93 -23.45
N ASN A 67 -0.74 -6.98 -22.70
CA ASN A 67 -2.09 -7.50 -22.68
C ASN A 67 -2.93 -6.71 -21.63
N PRO A 68 -4.00 -6.02 -22.05
CA PRO A 68 -4.82 -5.21 -21.14
C PRO A 68 -5.49 -5.99 -20.02
N ILE A 69 -5.62 -7.31 -20.17
CA ILE A 69 -6.28 -8.18 -19.19
C ILE A 69 -5.55 -8.23 -17.84
N TYR A 70 -4.25 -7.89 -17.80
CA TYR A 70 -3.47 -7.84 -16.56
C TYR A 70 -3.36 -6.42 -15.99
N ILE A 71 -3.26 -5.42 -16.88
CA ILE A 71 -2.99 -4.03 -16.50
C ILE A 71 -4.21 -3.37 -15.85
N TYR A 72 -5.41 -3.54 -16.42
CA TYR A 72 -6.60 -2.86 -15.92
C TYR A 72 -7.07 -3.39 -14.56
N PRO A 73 -7.13 -4.71 -14.32
CA PRO A 73 -7.50 -5.22 -12.99
C PRO A 73 -6.50 -4.85 -11.90
N SER A 74 -5.19 -4.96 -12.18
CA SER A 74 -4.12 -4.58 -11.23
C SER A 74 -4.18 -3.08 -10.90
N LEU A 75 -4.43 -2.23 -11.90
CA LEU A 75 -4.62 -0.79 -11.65
C LEU A 75 -5.88 -0.50 -10.83
N ALA A 76 -6.99 -1.20 -11.08
CA ALA A 76 -8.23 -1.02 -10.31
C ALA A 76 -8.05 -1.41 -8.84
N THR A 77 -7.38 -2.54 -8.57
CA THR A 77 -7.08 -2.97 -7.21
C THR A 77 -6.12 -2.00 -6.52
N LEU A 78 -5.09 -1.51 -7.22
CA LEU A 78 -4.18 -0.50 -6.69
C LEU A 78 -4.91 0.80 -6.31
N ILE A 79 -5.83 1.29 -7.15
CA ILE A 79 -6.60 2.50 -6.85
C ILE A 79 -7.48 2.31 -5.61
N LEU A 80 -8.13 1.15 -5.48
CA LEU A 80 -8.97 0.84 -4.31
C LEU A 80 -8.13 0.71 -3.03
N ALA A 81 -6.98 0.02 -3.10
CA ALA A 81 -6.05 -0.10 -1.99
C ALA A 81 -5.50 1.27 -1.57
N PHE A 82 -5.10 2.10 -2.53
CA PHE A 82 -4.61 3.46 -2.28
C PHE A 82 -5.68 4.37 -1.67
N SER A 83 -6.91 4.30 -2.17
CA SER A 83 -8.04 5.06 -1.60
C SER A 83 -8.30 4.66 -0.15
N SER A 84 -8.27 3.35 0.14
CA SER A 84 -8.44 2.81 1.49
C SER A 84 -7.30 3.24 2.42
N LEU A 85 -6.06 3.23 1.91
CA LEU A 85 -4.88 3.72 2.63
C LEU A 85 -5.02 5.19 3.00
N LEU A 86 -5.49 6.04 2.09
CA LEU A 86 -5.69 7.47 2.36
C LEU A 86 -6.74 7.69 3.44
N VAL A 87 -7.85 6.95 3.39
CA VAL A 87 -8.90 7.00 4.43
C VAL A 87 -8.31 6.58 5.78
N PHE A 88 -7.55 5.48 5.79
CA PHE A 88 -6.91 4.98 7.01
C PHE A 88 -5.91 5.99 7.59
N TYR A 89 -5.04 6.56 6.75
CA TYR A 89 -4.09 7.59 7.14
C TYR A 89 -4.78 8.84 7.70
N TYR A 90 -5.86 9.30 7.06
CA TYR A 90 -6.65 10.42 7.54
C TYR A 90 -7.26 10.17 8.92
N TYR A 91 -7.78 8.96 9.18
CA TYR A 91 -8.31 8.61 10.49
C TYR A 91 -7.22 8.56 11.57
N ILE A 92 -6.05 8.00 11.27
CA ILE A 92 -4.93 7.94 12.22
C ILE A 92 -4.44 9.33 12.57
N THR A 93 -4.28 10.21 11.57
CA THR A 93 -3.73 11.56 11.78
C THR A 93 -4.69 12.53 12.48
N LYS A 94 -5.99 12.24 12.52
CA LYS A 94 -6.98 13.04 13.24
C LYS A 94 -7.19 12.63 14.70
N VAL A 95 -6.70 11.46 15.11
CA VAL A 95 -6.74 10.96 16.49
C VAL A 95 -5.50 11.45 17.24
#